data_AF-A0A0F9AK32-F1
#
_entry.id   AF-A0A0F9AK32-F1
#
_cell.length_a   1.000
_cell.length_b   1.000
_cell.length_c   1.000
_cell.angle_alpha   90.00
_cell.angle_beta   90.00
_cell.angle_gamma   90.00
#
_symmetry.space_group_name_H-M   'P 1'
#
loop_
_entity.id
_entity.type
_entity.pdbx_description
1 polymer ?
#
loop_
_entity_poly.entity_id
_entity_poly.type
_entity_poly.pdbx_seq_one_letter_code
_entity_poly.pdbx_strand_id
1 'polypeptide(L)'
;FLSDHGNLSGLSDDDHPQYGQLADAESASGVWDFSTNLTVTGSNVVTIGELDTTVTGTPGASLVGTASLNNPGDFTTVQEAFDILSSAGHTSGGIITSGTASNTIDITSGAGGIRKEDDHESRLMRFSWPVVAGASLTTTAINYVGVEYNSGNPQAVVRTDYDWNLHNEFPLGNVVSVSGILHFENAPHEIEDAPGLVVERFHRTEPRRRDVVTGGLILSESADDNQNILVTAGAIWDRLKSFTIPAHDTSGSDVFDAFYFDGGAWLTDFSRTTWPNTQYNDITSGLVTMGNNKYAVLWFYLDTDGSIDMVYGTAQYTSEAAAEDEPEPSSPDVIIAQGLLIGRLIFQKSATIAALVEVAFETAFAGSLATDHGNLAGLADDDHTQYSLVDGTRSFTGVVAGIDPSASADLTTKNYVDTADATISGHLQSEIDGIDSSVTLQEAYDNGTGIITTVGGKPFELEGTGELTAVTGTFT
;
A
#
# COMPACT_ATOMS: atom_id res chain seq x y z
N PHE A 1 16.14 -26.04 103.51
CA PHE A 1 14.77 -25.67 103.86
C PHE A 1 14.73 -24.14 103.91
N LEU A 2 14.07 -23.38 103.03
CA LEU A 2 13.17 -23.68 101.92
C LEU A 2 13.63 -22.86 100.69
N SER A 3 13.63 -23.49 99.52
CA SER A 3 13.96 -22.90 98.20
C SER A 3 12.70 -22.69 97.36
N ASP A 4 11.63 -22.20 97.99
CA ASP A 4 10.34 -21.95 97.36
C ASP A 4 9.72 -20.74 98.05
N HIS A 5 9.38 -19.72 97.26
CA HIS A 5 8.79 -18.47 97.72
C HIS A 5 7.28 -18.55 97.96
N GLY A 6 6.64 -19.69 97.69
CA GLY A 6 5.18 -19.88 97.76
C GLY A 6 4.52 -19.72 99.14
N ASN A 7 5.26 -19.36 100.19
CA ASN A 7 4.73 -19.13 101.55
C ASN A 7 4.86 -17.67 102.05
N LEU A 8 5.20 -16.71 101.18
CA LEU A 8 5.12 -15.30 101.54
C LEU A 8 3.67 -14.81 101.37
N SER A 9 3.11 -14.19 102.42
CA SER A 9 1.81 -13.53 102.39
C SER A 9 1.88 -12.28 101.50
N GLY A 10 0.93 -12.10 100.58
CA GLY A 10 0.93 -10.99 99.61
C GLY A 10 1.49 -11.35 98.23
N LEU A 11 1.43 -12.63 97.85
CA LEU A 11 1.79 -13.10 96.50
C LEU A 11 0.55 -13.35 95.62
N SER A 12 -0.65 -13.11 96.14
CA SER A 12 -1.94 -13.37 95.48
C SER A 12 -2.79 -12.12 95.28
N ASP A 13 -2.35 -10.98 95.81
CA ASP A 13 -2.89 -9.66 95.49
C ASP A 13 -2.14 -9.10 94.30
N ASP A 14 -2.86 -8.73 93.23
CA ASP A 14 -2.30 -8.01 92.11
C ASP A 14 -2.18 -6.52 92.48
N ASP A 15 -1.16 -6.22 93.27
CA ASP A 15 -0.72 -4.87 93.61
C ASP A 15 0.30 -4.31 92.60
N HIS A 16 0.52 -5.04 91.49
CA HIS A 16 1.37 -4.66 90.37
C HIS A 16 0.58 -4.63 89.04
N PRO A 17 -0.41 -3.70 88.90
CA PRO A 17 -1.30 -3.58 87.72
C PRO A 17 -0.61 -3.17 86.41
N GLN A 18 0.72 -3.21 86.39
CA GLN A 18 1.60 -2.92 85.26
C GLN A 18 2.00 -4.21 84.51
N TYR A 19 1.78 -5.39 85.09
CA TYR A 19 2.18 -6.68 84.51
C TYR A 19 1.05 -7.69 84.64
N GLY A 20 0.62 -8.29 83.52
CA GLY A 20 -0.35 -9.37 83.57
C GLY A 20 0.24 -10.64 84.20
N GLN A 21 -0.50 -11.29 85.09
CA GLN A 21 -0.04 -12.50 85.76
C GLN A 21 0.04 -13.69 84.78
N LEU A 22 1.08 -14.50 84.89
CA LEU A 22 1.30 -15.62 83.98
C LEU A 22 0.29 -16.75 84.29
N ALA A 23 -0.75 -16.85 83.45
CA ALA A 23 -1.76 -17.92 83.36
C ALA A 23 -3.21 -17.59 83.77
N ASP A 24 -3.58 -16.33 83.96
CA ASP A 24 -4.99 -15.92 84.04
C ASP A 24 -5.39 -14.99 82.88
N ALA A 25 -6.65 -15.12 82.43
CA ALA A 25 -7.23 -14.27 81.41
C ALA A 25 -7.71 -12.95 82.03
N GLU A 26 -6.85 -11.94 82.02
CA GLU A 26 -7.18 -10.61 82.50
C GLU A 26 -7.69 -9.70 81.36
N SER A 27 -8.73 -8.92 81.65
CA SER A 27 -9.24 -7.91 80.73
C SER A 27 -8.58 -6.58 81.03
N ALA A 28 -7.69 -6.11 80.16
CA ALA A 28 -7.11 -4.77 80.26
C ALA A 28 -8.23 -3.71 80.16
N SER A 29 -8.41 -2.90 81.20
CA SER A 29 -9.43 -1.84 81.23
C SER A 29 -9.05 -0.57 80.44
N GLY A 30 -7.90 -0.60 79.74
CA GLY A 30 -7.40 0.48 78.89
C GLY A 30 -6.45 -0.03 77.80
N VAL A 31 -6.17 0.82 76.81
CA VAL A 31 -5.26 0.51 75.69
C VAL A 31 -3.83 0.35 76.23
N TRP A 32 -3.23 -0.81 75.99
CA TRP A 32 -1.80 -1.02 76.22
C TRP A 32 -1.03 -0.33 75.08
N ASP A 33 -0.40 0.80 75.36
CA ASP A 33 0.51 1.47 74.44
C ASP A 33 1.94 0.92 74.64
N PHE A 34 2.50 0.34 73.59
CA PHE A 34 3.86 -0.22 73.56
C PHE A 34 4.86 0.71 72.86
N SER A 35 4.64 2.03 72.94
CA SER A 35 5.44 3.07 72.27
C SER A 35 6.92 3.16 72.67
N THR A 36 7.39 2.36 73.64
CA THR A 36 8.82 2.32 74.01
C THR A 36 9.39 0.89 73.99
N ASN A 37 9.68 0.40 72.78
CA ASN A 37 10.68 -0.62 72.42
C ASN A 37 10.72 -1.94 73.22
N LEU A 38 9.86 -2.89 72.87
CA LEU A 38 10.12 -4.31 73.10
C LEU A 38 10.58 -4.98 71.79
N THR A 39 11.83 -5.45 71.74
CA THR A 39 12.31 -6.33 70.65
C THR A 39 12.13 -7.78 71.07
N VAL A 40 11.12 -8.47 70.53
CA VAL A 40 10.94 -9.91 70.77
C VAL A 40 12.00 -10.67 69.98
N THR A 41 13.01 -11.18 70.68
CA THR A 41 14.08 -11.97 70.07
C THR A 41 13.70 -13.45 70.11
N GLY A 42 13.61 -14.10 68.93
CA GLY A 42 13.32 -15.53 68.81
C GLY A 42 11.92 -15.90 68.33
N SER A 43 11.07 -14.94 67.98
CA SER A 43 9.91 -15.27 67.15
C SER A 43 10.40 -15.41 65.71
N ASN A 44 10.12 -16.56 65.07
CA ASN A 44 10.29 -16.68 63.63
C ASN A 44 9.45 -15.59 62.99
N VAL A 45 10.12 -14.54 62.52
CA VAL A 45 9.58 -13.62 61.53
C VAL A 45 9.25 -14.52 60.34
N VAL A 46 7.99 -14.90 60.27
CA VAL A 46 7.42 -15.47 59.07
C VAL A 46 7.37 -14.31 58.08
N THR A 47 8.47 -14.11 57.37
CA THR A 47 8.48 -13.45 56.06
C THR A 47 7.66 -14.34 55.13
N ILE A 48 6.35 -14.16 55.18
CA ILE A 48 5.44 -14.63 54.15
C ILE A 48 4.61 -13.41 53.78
N GLY A 49 4.79 -12.99 52.53
CA GLY A 49 4.06 -11.90 51.93
C GLY A 49 2.56 -12.16 51.96
N GLU A 50 1.84 -11.06 51.96
CA GLU A 50 0.40 -10.98 51.68
C GLU A 50 -0.51 -11.44 52.82
N LEU A 51 -0.97 -10.41 53.56
CA LEU A 51 -2.17 -10.36 54.40
C LEU A 51 -1.97 -10.61 55.91
N ASP A 52 -1.70 -9.53 56.67
CA ASP A 52 -2.23 -9.38 58.04
C ASP A 52 -2.29 -7.91 58.47
N THR A 53 -3.45 -7.29 58.29
CA THR A 53 -4.08 -6.58 59.41
C THR A 53 -5.58 -6.82 59.28
N THR A 54 -6.23 -7.08 60.42
CA THR A 54 -7.66 -6.83 60.54
C THR A 54 -7.84 -5.32 60.31
N VAL A 55 -8.07 -4.91 59.06
CA VAL A 55 -8.39 -3.51 58.76
C VAL A 55 -9.75 -3.26 59.41
N THR A 56 -9.76 -2.58 60.54
CA THR A 56 -10.95 -1.96 61.12
C THR A 56 -11.31 -0.74 60.28
N GLY A 57 -11.75 -1.01 59.04
CA GLY A 57 -12.04 -0.04 58.00
C GLY A 57 -12.09 -0.76 56.65
N THR A 58 -12.89 -0.28 55.69
CA THR A 58 -12.88 -0.84 54.34
C THR A 58 -11.52 -0.50 53.70
N PRO A 59 -10.62 -1.46 53.41
CA PRO A 59 -9.33 -1.15 52.79
C PRO A 59 -9.58 -0.58 51.39
N GLY A 60 -9.12 0.66 51.15
CA GLY A 60 -9.21 1.32 49.85
C GLY A 60 -7.97 1.08 49.00
N ALA A 61 -8.10 1.18 47.67
CA ALA A 61 -7.00 0.98 46.71
C ALA A 61 -5.79 1.91 46.94
N SER A 62 -5.97 3.05 47.61
CA SER A 62 -4.91 3.98 47.99
C SER A 62 -4.04 3.50 49.15
N LEU A 63 -4.41 2.38 49.81
CA LEU A 63 -3.65 1.77 50.91
C LEU A 63 -3.00 0.44 50.50
N VAL A 64 -3.31 -0.06 49.31
CA VAL A 64 -2.76 -1.31 48.78
C VAL A 64 -1.55 -0.97 47.93
N GLY A 65 -0.37 -1.42 48.35
CA GLY A 65 0.88 -1.16 47.64
C GLY A 65 1.03 -1.97 46.35
N THR A 66 1.85 -1.49 45.44
CA THR A 66 2.33 -2.22 44.25
C THR A 66 3.80 -2.62 44.44
N ALA A 67 4.26 -3.62 43.67
CA ALA A 67 5.68 -3.95 43.66
C ALA A 67 6.47 -2.81 43.01
N SER A 68 7.46 -2.27 43.73
CA SER A 68 8.27 -1.16 43.26
C SER A 68 9.76 -1.49 43.28
N LEU A 69 10.49 -1.02 42.26
CA LEU A 69 11.94 -1.13 42.18
C LEU A 69 12.58 0.19 42.64
N ASN A 70 13.48 0.12 43.61
CA ASN A 70 14.21 1.27 44.15
C ASN A 70 13.34 2.38 44.78
N ASN A 71 12.11 2.06 45.17
CA ASN A 71 11.15 2.98 45.78
C ASN A 71 11.04 4.32 45.01
N PRO A 72 10.36 4.31 43.84
CA PRO A 72 10.35 5.43 42.90
C PRO A 72 9.65 6.69 43.41
N GLY A 73 9.04 6.68 44.60
CA GLY A 73 8.31 7.82 45.18
C GLY A 73 6.88 7.94 44.67
N ASP A 74 6.65 7.62 43.39
CA ASP A 74 5.34 7.61 42.72
C ASP A 74 4.93 6.17 42.36
N PHE A 75 3.65 5.92 42.04
CA PHE A 75 3.12 4.60 41.63
C PHE A 75 3.23 3.49 42.68
N THR A 76 3.27 3.85 43.95
CA THR A 76 3.47 2.89 45.05
C THR A 76 2.17 2.21 45.46
N THR A 77 1.02 2.68 44.99
CA THR A 77 -0.31 2.13 45.33
C THR A 77 -1.13 1.71 44.11
N VAL A 78 -2.10 0.81 44.33
CA VAL A 78 -3.04 0.35 43.30
C VAL A 78 -3.88 1.49 42.74
N GLN A 79 -4.21 2.49 43.57
CA GLN A 79 -4.91 3.69 43.11
C GLN A 79 -4.08 4.49 42.10
N GLU A 80 -2.81 4.74 42.40
CA GLU A 80 -1.92 5.49 41.50
C GLU A 80 -1.67 4.73 40.19
N ALA A 81 -1.56 3.40 40.26
CA ALA A 81 -1.49 2.57 39.06
C ALA A 81 -2.75 2.70 38.20
N PHE A 82 -3.94 2.70 38.82
CA PHE A 82 -5.21 2.89 38.11
C PHE A 82 -5.35 4.30 37.53
N ASP A 83 -4.91 5.32 38.27
CA ASP A 83 -4.96 6.72 37.84
C ASP A 83 -4.18 6.95 36.55
N ILE A 84 -3.15 6.17 36.27
CA ILE A 84 -2.27 6.36 35.11
C ILE A 84 -2.57 5.36 33.98
N LEU A 85 -3.03 4.15 34.31
CA LEU A 85 -3.45 3.18 33.30
C LEU A 85 -4.81 3.51 32.68
N SER A 86 -5.66 4.27 33.39
CA SER A 86 -6.99 4.66 32.92
C SER A 86 -7.03 6.11 32.45
N SER A 87 -8.07 6.47 31.70
CA SER A 87 -8.31 7.83 31.20
C SER A 87 -9.61 8.41 31.75
N ALA A 88 -9.78 9.73 31.64
CA ALA A 88 -11.09 10.35 31.81
C ALA A 88 -11.95 9.99 30.60
N GLY A 89 -13.25 9.81 30.81
CA GLY A 89 -14.14 9.35 29.75
C GLY A 89 -15.43 8.73 30.24
N HIS A 90 -16.20 8.26 29.26
CA HIS A 90 -17.51 7.67 29.41
C HIS A 90 -17.42 6.16 29.73
N THR A 91 -18.32 5.69 30.59
CA THR A 91 -18.52 4.25 30.83
C THR A 91 -19.97 3.80 30.68
N SER A 92 -20.96 4.69 30.79
CA SER A 92 -22.38 4.33 30.58
C SER A 92 -23.27 5.56 30.49
N GLY A 93 -24.38 5.46 29.75
CA GLY A 93 -25.39 6.52 29.67
C GLY A 93 -25.02 7.62 28.69
N GLY A 94 -25.33 8.88 29.02
CA GLY A 94 -24.91 10.04 28.22
C GLY A 94 -25.46 10.10 26.78
N ILE A 95 -26.56 9.39 26.51
CA ILE A 95 -27.16 9.32 25.18
C ILE A 95 -27.81 10.67 24.85
N ILE A 96 -27.47 11.21 23.68
CA ILE A 96 -28.01 12.46 23.17
C ILE A 96 -29.23 12.15 22.28
N THR A 97 -30.35 12.80 22.58
CA THR A 97 -31.61 12.65 21.85
C THR A 97 -32.27 14.00 21.61
N SER A 98 -33.30 14.05 20.75
CA SER A 98 -34.07 15.26 20.52
C SER A 98 -34.86 15.66 21.76
N GLY A 99 -34.75 16.92 22.18
CA GLY A 99 -35.57 17.49 23.23
C GLY A 99 -37.01 17.79 22.78
N THR A 100 -37.86 18.11 23.74
CA THR A 100 -39.29 18.40 23.49
C THR A 100 -39.55 19.78 22.85
N ALA A 101 -38.61 20.72 22.98
CA ALA A 101 -38.67 22.04 22.35
C ALA A 101 -37.79 22.11 21.09
N SER A 102 -38.13 23.01 20.16
CA SER A 102 -37.33 23.21 18.94
C SER A 102 -35.88 23.60 19.26
N ASN A 103 -34.91 23.01 18.53
CA ASN A 103 -33.47 23.21 18.75
C ASN A 103 -33.01 22.93 20.19
N THR A 104 -33.61 21.93 20.83
CA THR A 104 -33.15 21.42 22.13
C THR A 104 -32.81 19.95 22.05
N ILE A 105 -31.93 19.51 22.95
CA ILE A 105 -31.51 18.11 23.10
C ILE A 105 -31.72 17.67 24.54
N ASP A 106 -31.95 16.37 24.71
CA ASP A 106 -31.97 15.70 26.01
C ASP A 106 -30.75 14.78 26.09
N ILE A 107 -30.02 14.85 27.21
CA ILE A 107 -28.85 14.03 27.51
C ILE A 107 -29.22 13.14 28.70
N THR A 108 -29.16 11.82 28.52
CA THR A 108 -29.47 10.89 29.61
C THR A 108 -28.42 10.97 30.72
N SER A 109 -28.82 10.62 31.95
CA SER A 109 -27.86 10.43 33.04
C SER A 109 -26.81 9.39 32.64
N GLY A 110 -25.59 9.54 33.14
CA GLY A 110 -24.50 8.61 32.84
C GLY A 110 -23.44 8.59 33.93
N ALA A 111 -22.40 7.82 33.67
CA ALA A 111 -21.25 7.64 34.54
C ALA A 111 -19.95 7.59 33.74
N GLY A 112 -18.86 7.94 34.40
CA GLY A 112 -17.55 8.03 33.78
C GLY A 112 -16.42 8.24 34.78
N GLY A 113 -15.22 8.44 34.24
CA GLY A 113 -14.03 8.89 34.96
C GLY A 113 -13.70 10.34 34.62
N ILE A 114 -13.29 11.15 35.59
CA ILE A 114 -12.86 12.53 35.37
C ILE A 114 -11.77 12.92 36.35
N ARG A 115 -10.88 13.80 35.93
CA ARG A 115 -9.85 14.40 36.77
C ARG A 115 -10.28 15.79 37.21
N LYS A 116 -9.69 16.29 38.30
CA LYS A 116 -9.97 17.64 38.79
C LYS A 116 -9.24 18.69 37.96
N GLU A 117 -7.98 18.42 37.66
CA GLU A 117 -7.08 19.32 36.94
C GLU A 117 -6.83 18.78 35.52
N ASP A 118 -6.39 19.65 34.62
CA ASP A 118 -5.94 19.29 33.27
C ASP A 118 -4.53 18.67 33.34
N ASP A 119 -4.45 17.48 33.94
CA ASP A 119 -3.21 16.74 34.12
C ASP A 119 -3.48 15.23 34.16
N HIS A 120 -2.82 14.49 33.26
CA HIS A 120 -2.89 13.04 33.12
C HIS A 120 -2.42 12.24 34.35
N GLU A 121 -1.61 12.83 35.24
CA GLU A 121 -1.14 12.15 36.46
C GLU A 121 -2.05 12.44 37.67
N SER A 122 -2.93 13.44 37.57
CA SER A 122 -3.82 13.81 38.68
C SER A 122 -4.87 12.73 38.95
N ARG A 123 -5.31 12.56 40.19
CA ARG A 123 -6.22 11.48 40.59
C ARG A 123 -7.46 11.35 39.69
N LEU A 124 -7.71 10.14 39.18
CA LEU A 124 -8.89 9.82 38.40
C LEU A 124 -10.06 9.46 39.34
N MET A 125 -11.17 10.17 39.19
CA MET A 125 -12.36 9.98 40.02
C MET A 125 -13.50 9.41 39.20
N ARG A 126 -14.17 8.39 39.72
CA ARG A 126 -15.43 7.90 39.16
C ARG A 126 -16.58 8.77 39.66
N PHE A 127 -17.50 9.10 38.75
CA PHE A 127 -18.63 9.97 39.05
C PHE A 127 -19.84 9.60 38.19
N SER A 128 -20.98 10.19 38.50
CA SER A 128 -22.17 10.19 37.66
C SER A 128 -22.67 11.61 37.44
N TRP A 129 -23.34 11.83 36.31
CA TRP A 129 -24.02 13.09 36.01
C TRP A 129 -25.53 12.86 35.87
N PRO A 130 -26.35 13.85 36.25
CA PRO A 130 -27.80 13.76 36.12
C PRO A 130 -28.25 13.91 34.66
N VAL A 131 -29.54 13.62 34.42
CA VAL A 131 -30.19 13.94 33.14
C VAL A 131 -30.17 15.45 32.90
N VAL A 132 -29.90 15.85 31.66
CA VAL A 132 -30.06 17.24 31.20
C VAL A 132 -31.19 17.25 30.17
N ALA A 133 -32.33 17.84 30.55
CA ALA A 133 -33.48 17.95 29.68
C ALA A 133 -33.55 19.36 29.06
N GLY A 134 -33.79 19.44 27.75
CA GLY A 134 -34.00 20.69 27.03
C GLY A 134 -32.77 21.57 26.89
N ALA A 135 -31.56 20.99 26.82
CA ALA A 135 -30.35 21.76 26.56
C ALA A 135 -30.46 22.46 25.20
N SER A 136 -30.31 23.79 25.19
CA SER A 136 -30.46 24.59 23.97
C SER A 136 -29.22 24.46 23.10
N LEU A 137 -29.43 24.24 21.80
CA LEU A 137 -28.35 24.34 20.81
C LEU A 137 -27.98 25.81 20.63
N THR A 138 -26.67 26.08 20.63
CA THR A 138 -26.10 27.43 20.56
C THR A 138 -25.99 27.95 19.13
N THR A 139 -26.03 27.05 18.15
CA THR A 139 -25.91 27.34 16.72
C THR A 139 -26.66 26.30 15.87
N THR A 140 -26.97 26.65 14.62
CA THR A 140 -27.41 25.69 13.60
C THR A 140 -26.25 24.94 12.95
N ALA A 141 -25.00 25.31 13.27
CA ALA A 141 -23.81 24.56 12.92
C ALA A 141 -23.63 23.36 13.90
N ILE A 142 -22.39 22.87 14.02
CA ILE A 142 -22.06 21.78 14.94
C ILE A 142 -22.12 22.29 16.38
N ASN A 143 -22.79 21.52 17.24
CA ASN A 143 -22.76 21.70 18.69
C ASN A 143 -22.14 20.44 19.30
N TYR A 144 -21.07 20.59 20.06
CA TYR A 144 -20.41 19.48 20.74
C TYR A 144 -21.01 19.29 22.13
N VAL A 145 -21.24 18.04 22.50
CA VAL A 145 -21.81 17.66 23.79
C VAL A 145 -20.79 16.83 24.52
N GLY A 146 -20.57 17.13 25.80
CA GLY A 146 -19.62 16.40 26.63
C GLY A 146 -19.85 16.67 28.10
N VAL A 147 -18.93 16.19 28.94
CA VAL A 147 -19.02 16.30 30.39
C VAL A 147 -17.80 17.04 30.92
N GLU A 148 -18.00 17.96 31.85
CA GLU A 148 -16.95 18.74 32.52
C GLU A 148 -17.01 18.56 34.04
N TYR A 149 -15.91 18.79 34.76
CA TYR A 149 -15.82 18.60 36.20
C TYR A 149 -16.65 19.58 37.05
N ASN A 150 -16.82 20.83 36.59
CA ASN A 150 -17.64 21.88 37.21
C ASN A 150 -17.47 21.99 38.75
N SER A 151 -16.25 22.31 39.19
CA SER A 151 -15.91 22.61 40.59
C SER A 151 -16.37 21.52 41.60
N GLY A 152 -16.29 20.25 41.21
CA GLY A 152 -16.67 19.11 42.04
C GLY A 152 -18.08 18.60 41.82
N ASN A 153 -18.83 19.18 40.89
CA ASN A 153 -20.17 18.73 40.51
C ASN A 153 -20.23 18.50 38.99
N PRO A 154 -19.65 17.39 38.49
CA PRO A 154 -19.56 17.19 37.06
C PRO A 154 -20.93 17.21 36.36
N GLN A 155 -20.96 17.80 35.16
CA GLN A 155 -22.20 18.05 34.42
C GLN A 155 -22.02 17.88 32.92
N ALA A 156 -23.10 17.49 32.23
CA ALA A 156 -23.11 17.48 30.77
C ALA A 156 -23.40 18.90 30.24
N VAL A 157 -22.62 19.33 29.24
CA VAL A 157 -22.66 20.67 28.66
C VAL A 157 -22.67 20.62 27.14
N VAL A 158 -23.10 21.73 26.52
CA VAL A 158 -23.13 21.93 25.07
C VAL A 158 -22.25 23.14 24.74
N ARG A 159 -21.41 23.01 23.71
CA ARG A 159 -20.52 24.09 23.25
C ARG A 159 -20.34 24.10 21.73
N THR A 160 -19.73 25.16 21.21
CA THR A 160 -19.51 25.38 19.77
C THR A 160 -18.19 24.84 19.25
N ASP A 161 -17.22 24.65 20.13
CA ASP A 161 -15.85 24.28 19.77
C ASP A 161 -15.49 22.89 20.31
N TYR A 162 -14.65 22.18 19.57
CA TYR A 162 -14.09 20.90 20.01
C TYR A 162 -12.74 21.15 20.68
N ASP A 163 -12.75 21.45 21.97
CA ASP A 163 -11.56 21.76 22.77
C ASP A 163 -11.41 20.83 24.00
N TRP A 164 -11.86 19.57 23.91
CA TRP A 164 -11.89 18.67 25.08
C TRP A 164 -10.48 18.21 25.41
N ASN A 165 -9.99 18.51 26.62
CA ASN A 165 -8.64 18.11 27.03
C ASN A 165 -8.49 16.62 27.41
N LEU A 166 -9.60 15.89 27.55
CA LEU A 166 -9.63 14.45 27.90
C LEU A 166 -9.05 14.15 29.30
N HIS A 167 -9.01 15.15 30.18
CA HIS A 167 -8.56 15.03 31.57
C HIS A 167 -9.68 15.44 32.54
N ASN A 168 -10.03 16.73 32.58
CA ASN A 168 -11.10 17.24 33.44
C ASN A 168 -12.41 17.50 32.68
N GLU A 169 -12.45 17.08 31.42
CA GLU A 169 -13.61 17.11 30.53
C GLU A 169 -13.44 16.11 29.37
N PHE A 170 -14.53 15.64 28.79
CA PHE A 170 -14.50 14.70 27.66
C PHE A 170 -15.78 14.74 26.81
N PRO A 171 -15.72 14.37 25.52
CA PRO A 171 -16.88 14.39 24.63
C PRO A 171 -17.80 13.19 24.83
N LEU A 172 -19.10 13.41 24.63
CA LEU A 172 -20.15 12.39 24.46
C LEU A 172 -20.60 12.26 23.00
N GLY A 173 -20.43 13.32 22.20
CA GLY A 173 -20.88 13.34 20.82
C GLY A 173 -21.07 14.75 20.27
N ASN A 174 -21.78 14.86 19.15
CA ASN A 174 -22.17 16.16 18.59
C ASN A 174 -23.56 16.12 17.95
N VAL A 175 -24.11 17.31 17.74
CA VAL A 175 -25.42 17.52 17.13
C VAL A 175 -25.35 18.66 16.12
N VAL A 176 -25.91 18.43 14.93
CA VAL A 176 -26.03 19.42 13.86
C VAL A 176 -27.50 19.65 13.53
N SER A 177 -27.94 20.91 13.46
CA SER A 177 -29.32 21.26 13.09
C SER A 177 -29.37 21.80 11.66
N VAL A 178 -29.84 20.98 10.72
CA VAL A 178 -29.98 21.36 9.31
C VAL A 178 -31.47 21.50 8.97
N SER A 179 -31.92 22.71 8.68
CA SER A 179 -33.32 23.00 8.35
C SER A 179 -34.33 22.51 9.40
N GLY A 180 -33.94 22.50 10.68
CA GLY A 180 -34.77 22.04 11.80
C GLY A 180 -34.75 20.54 12.03
N ILE A 181 -33.98 19.77 11.26
CA ILE A 181 -33.71 18.35 11.51
C ILE A 181 -32.41 18.22 12.30
N LEU A 182 -32.46 17.49 13.41
CA LEU A 182 -31.30 17.22 14.24
C LEU A 182 -30.61 15.93 13.77
N HIS A 183 -29.32 16.04 13.50
CA HIS A 183 -28.43 14.93 13.20
C HIS A 183 -27.53 14.70 14.42
N PHE A 184 -27.48 13.47 14.91
CA PHE A 184 -26.76 13.11 16.12
C PHE A 184 -25.58 12.20 15.80
N GLU A 185 -24.43 12.50 16.38
CA GLU A 185 -23.32 11.57 16.53
C GLU A 185 -23.21 11.21 18.01
N ASN A 186 -23.65 10.02 18.38
CA ASN A 186 -23.51 9.47 19.73
C ASN A 186 -22.25 8.59 19.78
N ALA A 187 -21.10 9.24 19.83
CA ALA A 187 -19.79 8.60 19.88
C ALA A 187 -18.99 9.15 21.07
N PRO A 188 -19.28 8.66 22.29
CA PRO A 188 -18.60 9.14 23.48
C PRO A 188 -17.14 8.70 23.50
N HIS A 189 -16.32 9.41 24.30
CA HIS A 189 -14.96 8.97 24.60
C HIS A 189 -15.01 7.77 25.56
N GLU A 190 -15.21 6.57 24.99
CA GLU A 190 -15.38 5.32 25.72
C GLU A 190 -14.06 4.88 26.39
N ILE A 191 -14.13 4.63 27.69
CA ILE A 191 -13.01 4.07 28.47
C ILE A 191 -13.35 2.70 29.08
N GLU A 192 -14.60 2.25 28.96
CA GLU A 192 -14.99 0.89 29.35
C GLU A 192 -14.42 -0.13 28.35
N ASP A 193 -13.88 -1.24 28.88
CA ASP A 193 -13.26 -2.33 28.10
C ASP A 193 -12.32 -1.85 26.97
N ALA A 194 -11.58 -0.77 27.22
CA ALA A 194 -10.73 -0.14 26.21
C ALA A 194 -9.77 -1.14 25.51
N PRO A 195 -9.11 -2.10 26.21
CA PRO A 195 -8.30 -3.12 25.53
C PRO A 195 -9.11 -4.02 24.57
N GLY A 196 -10.32 -4.43 24.97
CA GLY A 196 -11.21 -5.23 24.12
C GLY A 196 -11.66 -4.46 22.88
N LEU A 197 -12.09 -3.21 23.06
CA LEU A 197 -12.51 -2.33 21.96
C LEU A 197 -11.36 -1.99 21.00
N VAL A 198 -10.14 -1.80 21.50
CA VAL A 198 -8.95 -1.59 20.65
C VAL A 198 -8.68 -2.83 19.79
N VAL A 199 -8.69 -4.02 20.38
CA VAL A 199 -8.52 -5.29 19.66
C VAL A 199 -9.62 -5.47 18.61
N GLU A 200 -10.88 -5.21 18.97
CA GLU A 200 -12.02 -5.32 18.07
C GLU A 200 -11.93 -4.32 16.92
N ARG A 201 -11.57 -3.06 17.20
CA ARG A 201 -11.38 -2.02 16.19
C ARG A 201 -10.33 -2.44 15.18
N PHE A 202 -9.14 -2.84 15.62
CA PHE A 202 -8.08 -3.32 14.72
C PHE A 202 -8.56 -4.50 13.86
N HIS A 203 -9.21 -5.49 14.47
CA HIS A 203 -9.70 -6.65 13.74
C HIS A 203 -10.74 -6.30 12.66
N ARG A 204 -11.60 -5.31 12.90
CA ARG A 204 -12.68 -4.94 11.98
C ARG A 204 -12.28 -3.92 10.92
N THR A 205 -11.33 -3.04 11.21
CA THR A 205 -10.91 -1.98 10.27
C THR A 205 -9.67 -2.35 9.48
N GLU A 206 -8.75 -3.11 10.09
CA GLU A 206 -7.45 -3.44 9.51
C GLU A 206 -7.07 -4.89 9.84
N PRO A 207 -7.86 -5.89 9.40
CA PRO A 207 -7.53 -7.29 9.64
C PRO A 207 -6.20 -7.63 8.96
N ARG A 208 -5.38 -8.45 9.63
CA ARG A 208 -4.14 -9.07 9.11
C ARG A 208 -3.26 -8.11 8.31
N ARG A 209 -2.29 -7.48 8.97
CA ARG A 209 -1.35 -6.55 8.32
C ARG A 209 0.07 -7.05 8.37
N ARG A 210 0.84 -6.80 7.31
CA ARG A 210 2.28 -7.03 7.29
C ARG A 210 2.97 -6.12 8.31
N ASP A 211 3.95 -6.68 9.01
CA ASP A 211 4.87 -5.92 9.83
C ASP A 211 5.82 -5.10 8.94
N VAL A 212 5.54 -3.80 8.83
CA VAL A 212 6.35 -2.87 8.03
C VAL A 212 7.71 -2.58 8.67
N VAL A 213 7.86 -2.76 9.98
CA VAL A 213 9.12 -2.49 10.70
C VAL A 213 10.10 -3.63 10.46
N THR A 214 9.63 -4.88 10.57
CA THR A 214 10.42 -6.06 10.24
C THR A 214 10.67 -6.15 8.72
N GLY A 215 9.69 -5.75 7.91
CA GLY A 215 9.76 -5.86 6.45
C GLY A 215 9.58 -7.30 5.95
N GLY A 216 10.11 -7.61 4.77
CA GLY A 216 10.04 -8.95 4.19
C GLY A 216 8.72 -9.29 3.49
N LEU A 217 8.38 -10.59 3.42
CA LEU A 217 7.22 -11.12 2.66
C LEU A 217 7.19 -10.72 1.17
N ILE A 218 8.35 -10.48 0.57
CA ILE A 218 8.48 -10.09 -0.83
C ILE A 218 8.39 -11.34 -1.70
N LEU A 219 7.36 -11.41 -2.53
CA LEU A 219 7.21 -12.42 -3.58
C LEU A 219 8.17 -12.14 -4.74
N SER A 220 8.84 -13.18 -5.21
CA SER A 220 9.74 -13.18 -6.36
C SER A 220 9.76 -14.56 -7.00
N GLU A 221 10.35 -14.68 -8.19
CA GLU A 221 10.76 -15.98 -8.71
C GLU A 221 12.11 -16.39 -8.11
N SER A 222 12.31 -17.70 -7.95
CA SER A 222 13.62 -18.23 -7.61
C SER A 222 14.62 -17.92 -8.74
N ALA A 223 15.90 -17.80 -8.40
CA ALA A 223 16.94 -17.31 -9.32
C ALA A 223 17.26 -18.26 -10.48
N ASP A 224 16.67 -19.45 -10.49
CA ASP A 224 16.79 -20.46 -11.53
C ASP A 224 15.51 -20.41 -12.38
N ASP A 225 15.60 -20.33 -13.71
CA ASP A 225 14.46 -20.24 -14.65
C ASP A 225 13.52 -21.48 -14.64
N ASN A 226 12.90 -21.80 -13.51
CA ASN A 226 12.35 -23.11 -13.18
C ASN A 226 10.95 -23.08 -12.57
N GLN A 227 10.24 -21.94 -12.69
CA GLN A 227 8.88 -21.75 -12.19
C GLN A 227 8.72 -21.91 -10.68
N ASN A 228 9.81 -21.82 -9.90
CA ASN A 228 9.76 -21.81 -8.45
C ASN A 228 9.53 -20.39 -7.92
N ILE A 229 8.84 -20.29 -6.79
CA ILE A 229 8.60 -19.01 -6.11
C ILE A 229 9.55 -18.88 -4.92
N LEU A 230 9.91 -17.64 -4.63
CA LEU A 230 10.66 -17.25 -3.45
C LEU A 230 9.90 -16.15 -2.71
N VAL A 231 9.65 -16.35 -1.42
CA VAL A 231 9.10 -15.34 -0.51
C VAL A 231 10.08 -15.10 0.62
N THR A 232 10.52 -13.85 0.81
CA THR A 232 11.45 -13.52 1.91
C THR A 232 10.77 -13.65 3.28
N ALA A 233 11.52 -14.05 4.31
CA ALA A 233 11.02 -14.09 5.69
C ALA A 233 10.45 -12.73 6.15
N GLY A 234 9.47 -12.73 7.04
CA GLY A 234 8.85 -11.52 7.58
C GLY A 234 7.91 -11.81 8.74
N ALA A 235 7.00 -10.88 9.02
CA ALA A 235 5.97 -11.07 10.04
C ALA A 235 4.65 -10.44 9.62
N ILE A 236 3.56 -11.01 10.15
CA ILE A 236 2.23 -10.44 10.05
C ILE A 236 1.65 -10.24 11.45
N TRP A 237 0.72 -9.31 11.57
CA TRP A 237 -0.05 -9.03 12.77
C TRP A 237 -1.52 -9.30 12.51
N ASP A 238 -2.14 -10.11 13.36
CA ASP A 238 -3.61 -10.14 13.48
C ASP A 238 -3.99 -9.82 14.93
N ARG A 239 -4.91 -8.87 15.10
CA ARG A 239 -5.20 -8.26 16.39
C ARG A 239 -3.88 -7.74 17.01
N LEU A 240 -3.60 -8.09 18.26
CA LEU A 240 -2.33 -7.78 18.95
C LEU A 240 -1.33 -8.94 18.95
N LYS A 241 -1.52 -9.93 18.07
CA LYS A 241 -0.66 -11.10 17.96
C LYS A 241 0.18 -11.04 16.68
N SER A 242 1.50 -11.11 16.85
CA SER A 242 2.44 -11.28 15.75
C SER A 242 2.63 -12.76 15.40
N PHE A 243 2.77 -13.04 14.11
CA PHE A 243 3.13 -14.32 13.53
C PHE A 243 4.40 -14.14 12.70
N THR A 244 5.46 -14.85 13.08
CA THR A 244 6.71 -14.85 12.33
C THR A 244 6.63 -15.87 11.21
N ILE A 245 6.99 -15.43 10.00
CA ILE A 245 6.86 -16.22 8.79
C ILE A 245 8.28 -16.46 8.26
N PRO A 246 8.72 -17.72 8.15
CA PRO A 246 10.02 -18.04 7.58
C PRO A 246 10.08 -17.68 6.09
N ALA A 247 11.29 -17.64 5.53
CA ALA A 247 11.42 -17.56 4.08
C ALA A 247 10.87 -18.84 3.45
N HIS A 248 10.32 -18.71 2.26
CA HIS A 248 9.72 -19.81 1.51
C HIS A 248 10.40 -19.89 0.14
N ASP A 249 11.00 -21.03 -0.20
CA ASP A 249 11.69 -21.25 -1.48
C ASP A 249 11.35 -22.63 -2.05
N THR A 250 10.53 -22.64 -3.10
CA THR A 250 10.02 -23.89 -3.67
C THR A 250 11.00 -24.57 -4.63
N SER A 251 12.17 -23.95 -4.89
CA SER A 251 13.30 -24.66 -5.51
C SER A 251 13.94 -25.66 -4.53
N GLY A 252 13.71 -25.46 -3.24
CA GLY A 252 14.07 -26.37 -2.15
C GLY A 252 12.96 -27.38 -1.84
N SER A 253 12.64 -27.51 -0.55
CA SER A 253 11.61 -28.43 -0.05
C SER A 253 10.25 -27.78 0.14
N ASP A 254 10.16 -26.46 0.00
CA ASP A 254 8.95 -25.73 0.32
C ASP A 254 7.90 -25.88 -0.78
N VAL A 255 6.64 -25.73 -0.41
CA VAL A 255 5.48 -25.97 -1.29
C VAL A 255 4.36 -24.97 -1.03
N PHE A 256 3.53 -24.73 -2.04
CA PHE A 256 2.31 -23.95 -1.93
C PHE A 256 1.10 -24.75 -2.43
N ASP A 257 -0.09 -24.36 -2.00
CA ASP A 257 -1.35 -24.97 -2.44
C ASP A 257 -2.02 -24.08 -3.49
N ALA A 258 -2.63 -24.69 -4.52
CA ALA A 258 -3.23 -23.96 -5.64
C ALA A 258 -4.74 -24.19 -5.72
N PHE A 259 -5.51 -23.10 -5.74
CA PHE A 259 -6.97 -23.11 -5.70
C PHE A 259 -7.58 -22.61 -7.00
N TYR A 260 -8.61 -23.33 -7.46
CA TYR A 260 -9.43 -22.93 -8.61
C TYR A 260 -10.89 -23.30 -8.39
N PHE A 261 -11.79 -22.70 -9.16
CA PHE A 261 -13.24 -22.86 -9.03
C PHE A 261 -13.81 -23.52 -10.27
N ASP A 262 -14.50 -24.66 -10.11
CA ASP A 262 -14.98 -25.48 -11.23
C ASP A 262 -16.38 -25.11 -11.75
N GLY A 263 -16.98 -24.04 -11.24
CA GLY A 263 -18.37 -23.66 -11.50
C GLY A 263 -19.34 -24.08 -10.41
N GLY A 264 -18.95 -24.98 -9.50
CA GLY A 264 -19.77 -25.41 -8.37
C GLY A 264 -19.05 -25.34 -7.02
N ALA A 265 -17.75 -25.60 -6.97
CA ALA A 265 -16.96 -25.64 -5.76
C ALA A 265 -15.51 -25.18 -5.98
N TRP A 266 -14.87 -24.80 -4.87
CA TRP A 266 -13.44 -24.59 -4.82
C TRP A 266 -12.72 -25.94 -4.74
N LEU A 267 -11.74 -26.14 -5.61
CA LEU A 267 -10.85 -27.29 -5.68
C LEU A 267 -9.42 -26.85 -5.39
N THR A 268 -8.63 -27.77 -4.82
CA THR A 268 -7.25 -27.50 -4.39
C THR A 268 -6.30 -28.55 -4.97
N ASP A 269 -5.18 -28.09 -5.49
CA ASP A 269 -4.01 -28.87 -5.85
C ASP A 269 -2.91 -28.61 -4.83
N PHE A 270 -2.68 -29.59 -3.97
CA PHE A 270 -1.84 -29.45 -2.79
C PHE A 270 -0.36 -29.64 -3.11
N SER A 271 0.50 -29.00 -2.31
CA SER A 271 1.94 -29.25 -2.25
C SER A 271 2.67 -29.09 -3.59
N ARG A 272 2.34 -28.03 -4.33
CA ARG A 272 3.03 -27.66 -5.56
C ARG A 272 4.39 -27.03 -5.26
N THR A 273 5.38 -27.35 -6.07
CA THR A 273 6.68 -26.67 -6.08
C THR A 273 6.82 -25.66 -7.21
N THR A 274 6.04 -25.82 -8.30
CA THR A 274 6.12 -24.98 -9.49
C THR A 274 4.79 -24.31 -9.82
N TRP A 275 4.85 -23.02 -10.18
CA TRP A 275 3.67 -22.29 -10.61
C TRP A 275 3.22 -22.78 -12.01
N PRO A 276 1.91 -22.96 -12.22
CA PRO A 276 1.35 -23.49 -13.46
C PRO A 276 1.47 -22.49 -14.61
N ASN A 277 1.94 -22.94 -15.78
CA ASN A 277 2.19 -22.06 -16.92
C ASN A 277 1.36 -22.38 -18.18
N THR A 278 0.32 -23.20 -18.09
CA THR A 278 -0.45 -23.62 -19.28
C THR A 278 -1.96 -23.40 -19.18
N GLN A 279 -2.48 -23.05 -18.01
CA GLN A 279 -3.91 -23.01 -17.72
C GLN A 279 -4.29 -21.72 -16.98
N TYR A 280 -5.53 -21.27 -17.21
CA TYR A 280 -6.21 -20.27 -16.39
C TYR A 280 -7.52 -20.89 -15.86
N ASN A 281 -8.16 -20.24 -14.89
CA ASN A 281 -9.40 -20.76 -14.30
C ASN A 281 -10.65 -20.14 -14.96
N ASP A 282 -11.33 -20.89 -15.82
CA ASP A 282 -12.68 -20.51 -16.24
C ASP A 282 -13.66 -20.86 -15.11
N ILE A 283 -14.19 -19.83 -14.45
CA ILE A 283 -15.11 -19.97 -13.32
C ILE A 283 -16.40 -20.76 -13.62
N THR A 284 -16.66 -21.12 -14.88
CA THR A 284 -17.79 -21.96 -15.28
C THR A 284 -17.42 -23.44 -15.42
N SER A 285 -16.16 -23.75 -15.75
CA SER A 285 -15.73 -25.10 -16.15
C SER A 285 -14.43 -25.58 -15.51
N GLY A 286 -13.79 -24.77 -14.67
CA GLY A 286 -12.51 -25.04 -14.02
C GLY A 286 -11.29 -24.68 -14.88
N LEU A 287 -10.20 -25.42 -14.71
CA LEU A 287 -8.94 -25.13 -15.39
C LEU A 287 -9.02 -25.42 -16.90
N VAL A 288 -8.78 -24.39 -17.71
CA VAL A 288 -8.79 -24.45 -19.18
C VAL A 288 -7.40 -24.15 -19.71
N THR A 289 -6.95 -24.94 -20.70
CA THR A 289 -5.68 -24.71 -21.39
C THR A 289 -5.70 -23.39 -22.15
N MET A 290 -4.69 -22.55 -21.92
CA MET A 290 -4.55 -21.25 -22.57
C MET A 290 -4.30 -21.37 -24.08
N GLY A 291 -4.66 -20.33 -24.83
CA GLY A 291 -4.24 -20.15 -26.22
C GLY A 291 -2.75 -19.81 -26.32
N ASN A 292 -2.15 -20.02 -27.50
CA ASN A 292 -0.74 -19.64 -27.71
C ASN A 292 -0.58 -18.11 -27.65
N ASN A 293 0.56 -17.65 -27.12
CA ASN A 293 0.88 -16.23 -26.93
C ASN A 293 -0.16 -15.48 -26.08
N LYS A 294 -0.69 -16.16 -25.05
CA LYS A 294 -1.64 -15.58 -24.09
C LYS A 294 -0.99 -15.47 -22.73
N TYR A 295 -1.44 -14.47 -21.97
CA TYR A 295 -1.01 -14.20 -20.60
C TYR A 295 -2.11 -14.54 -19.61
N ALA A 296 -1.77 -14.93 -18.40
CA ALA A 296 -2.70 -15.14 -17.28
C ALA A 296 -2.04 -14.73 -15.96
N VAL A 297 -2.85 -14.56 -14.92
CA VAL A 297 -2.44 -14.08 -13.60
C VAL A 297 -2.57 -15.18 -12.55
N LEU A 298 -1.63 -15.24 -11.62
CA LEU A 298 -1.67 -16.07 -10.42
C LEU A 298 -1.57 -15.16 -9.20
N TRP A 299 -2.50 -15.29 -8.27
CA TRP A 299 -2.59 -14.47 -7.07
C TRP A 299 -2.04 -15.26 -5.88
N PHE A 300 -1.12 -14.68 -5.12
CA PHE A 300 -0.48 -15.36 -4.01
C PHE A 300 -0.88 -14.73 -2.68
N TYR A 301 -1.21 -15.59 -1.74
CA TYR A 301 -1.66 -15.28 -0.40
C TYR A 301 -0.76 -16.00 0.60
N LEU A 302 -0.63 -15.39 1.77
CA LEU A 302 0.08 -15.95 2.91
C LEU A 302 -0.91 -16.16 4.04
N ASP A 303 -0.97 -17.38 4.54
CA ASP A 303 -1.78 -17.73 5.69
C ASP A 303 -1.05 -17.47 7.01
N THR A 304 -1.84 -17.35 8.08
CA THR A 304 -1.30 -17.06 9.44
C THR A 304 -0.42 -18.15 10.02
N ASP A 305 -0.46 -19.36 9.44
CA ASP A 305 0.38 -20.49 9.81
C ASP A 305 1.72 -20.53 9.03
N GLY A 306 1.92 -19.60 8.08
CA GLY A 306 3.11 -19.52 7.25
C GLY A 306 3.00 -20.23 5.90
N SER A 307 1.86 -20.85 5.59
CA SER A 307 1.61 -21.50 4.30
C SER A 307 1.40 -20.46 3.20
N ILE A 308 1.81 -20.81 1.97
CA ILE A 308 1.55 -20.00 0.78
C ILE A 308 0.43 -20.64 0.00
N ASP A 309 -0.56 -19.85 -0.37
CA ASP A 309 -1.69 -20.25 -1.18
C ASP A 309 -1.72 -19.44 -2.47
N MET A 310 -2.08 -20.11 -3.57
CA MET A 310 -2.19 -19.50 -4.89
C MET A 310 -3.62 -19.64 -5.39
N VAL A 311 -4.22 -18.55 -5.88
CA VAL A 311 -5.50 -18.58 -6.59
C VAL A 311 -5.25 -18.28 -8.06
N TYR A 312 -5.78 -19.11 -8.95
CA TYR A 312 -5.72 -18.85 -10.38
C TYR A 312 -6.55 -17.61 -10.75
N GLY A 313 -5.98 -16.78 -11.63
CA GLY A 313 -6.74 -15.76 -12.35
C GLY A 313 -7.82 -16.37 -13.25
N THR A 314 -8.81 -15.56 -13.57
CA THR A 314 -10.09 -15.98 -14.13
C THR A 314 -10.18 -15.89 -15.65
N ALA A 315 -9.16 -15.34 -16.30
CA ALA A 315 -9.13 -15.15 -17.74
C ALA A 315 -7.72 -15.29 -18.33
N GLN A 316 -7.66 -15.17 -19.66
CA GLN A 316 -6.41 -15.08 -20.42
C GLN A 316 -6.43 -13.85 -21.33
N TYR A 317 -5.26 -13.26 -21.56
CA TYR A 317 -5.12 -11.95 -22.21
C TYR A 317 -4.15 -12.00 -23.40
N THR A 318 -4.28 -11.05 -24.32
CA THR A 318 -3.41 -10.90 -25.50
C THR A 318 -2.07 -10.25 -25.20
N SER A 319 -1.96 -9.53 -24.09
CA SER A 319 -0.78 -8.78 -23.66
C SER A 319 -0.63 -8.84 -22.15
N GLU A 320 0.60 -8.65 -21.68
CA GLU A 320 0.94 -8.55 -20.25
C GLU A 320 0.18 -7.40 -19.58
N ALA A 321 0.21 -6.21 -20.17
CA ALA A 321 -0.51 -5.04 -19.66
C ALA A 321 -2.03 -5.27 -19.49
N ALA A 322 -2.65 -6.09 -20.35
CA ALA A 322 -4.08 -6.41 -20.17
C ALA A 322 -4.32 -7.41 -19.04
N ALA A 323 -3.33 -8.24 -18.72
CA ALA A 323 -3.37 -9.13 -17.55
C ALA A 323 -3.13 -8.35 -16.24
N GLU A 324 -2.33 -7.28 -16.27
CA GLU A 324 -2.14 -6.36 -15.12
C GLU A 324 -3.45 -5.68 -14.69
N ASP A 325 -4.42 -5.53 -15.59
CA ASP A 325 -5.73 -4.97 -15.28
C ASP A 325 -6.70 -5.99 -14.64
N GLU A 326 -6.30 -7.26 -14.48
CA GLU A 326 -7.15 -8.26 -13.81
C GLU A 326 -7.35 -7.87 -12.33
N PRO A 327 -8.61 -7.76 -11.85
CA PRO A 327 -8.88 -7.56 -10.44
C PRO A 327 -8.64 -8.85 -9.65
N GLU A 328 -8.43 -8.71 -8.35
CA GLU A 328 -8.33 -9.86 -7.44
C GLU A 328 -9.58 -10.77 -7.59
N PRO A 329 -9.39 -12.08 -7.81
CA PRO A 329 -10.50 -13.01 -7.96
C PRO A 329 -11.21 -13.23 -6.63
N SER A 330 -12.45 -13.73 -6.67
CA SER A 330 -13.08 -14.30 -5.48
C SER A 330 -12.19 -15.39 -4.89
N SER A 331 -12.08 -15.47 -3.57
CA SER A 331 -11.22 -16.45 -2.89
C SER A 331 -12.03 -17.53 -2.17
N PRO A 332 -11.47 -18.74 -1.95
CA PRO A 332 -12.04 -19.75 -1.05
C PRO A 332 -12.06 -19.30 0.42
N ASP A 333 -12.88 -19.98 1.23
CA ASP A 333 -13.07 -19.65 2.66
C ASP A 333 -11.76 -19.64 3.47
N VAL A 334 -10.79 -20.48 3.12
CA VAL A 334 -9.48 -20.52 3.80
C VAL A 334 -8.73 -19.19 3.65
N ILE A 335 -8.68 -18.64 2.44
CA ILE A 335 -8.04 -17.36 2.15
C ILE A 335 -8.84 -16.20 2.77
N ILE A 336 -10.17 -16.24 2.71
CA ILE A 336 -11.01 -15.22 3.34
C ILE A 336 -10.75 -15.17 4.85
N ALA A 337 -10.63 -16.32 5.50
CA ALA A 337 -10.45 -16.42 6.94
C ALA A 337 -9.01 -16.15 7.40
N GLN A 338 -8.00 -16.60 6.65
CA GLN A 338 -6.60 -16.69 7.11
C GLN A 338 -5.58 -16.02 6.17
N GLY A 339 -5.87 -15.93 4.87
CA GLY A 339 -4.97 -15.38 3.85
C GLY A 339 -4.79 -13.86 3.84
N LEU A 340 -3.54 -13.43 3.68
CA LEU A 340 -3.13 -12.06 3.37
C LEU A 340 -2.60 -12.03 1.94
N LEU A 341 -3.14 -11.19 1.07
CA LEU A 341 -2.59 -11.00 -0.27
C LEU A 341 -1.15 -10.47 -0.18
N ILE A 342 -0.20 -11.20 -0.75
CA ILE A 342 1.22 -10.81 -0.76
C ILE A 342 1.70 -10.34 -2.13
N GLY A 343 1.03 -10.73 -3.20
CA GLY A 343 1.39 -10.33 -4.56
C GLY A 343 0.66 -11.10 -5.65
N ARG A 344 1.05 -10.83 -6.89
CA ARG A 344 0.61 -11.55 -8.08
C ARG A 344 1.77 -11.80 -9.03
N LEU A 345 1.62 -12.84 -9.84
CA LEU A 345 2.55 -13.25 -10.89
C LEU A 345 1.79 -13.32 -12.21
N ILE A 346 2.32 -12.68 -13.25
CA ILE A 346 1.80 -12.74 -14.61
C ILE A 346 2.75 -13.59 -15.45
N PHE A 347 2.22 -14.54 -16.21
CA PHE A 347 3.03 -15.41 -17.06
C PHE A 347 2.44 -15.52 -18.47
N GLN A 348 3.30 -15.73 -19.46
CA GLN A 348 2.89 -16.14 -20.79
C GLN A 348 2.80 -17.67 -20.85
N LYS A 349 1.82 -18.21 -21.58
CA LYS A 349 1.65 -19.65 -21.77
C LYS A 349 2.98 -20.32 -22.15
N SER A 350 3.34 -21.36 -21.40
CA SER A 350 4.53 -22.20 -21.55
C SER A 350 5.87 -21.50 -21.27
N ALA A 351 5.86 -20.25 -20.79
CA ALA A 351 7.07 -19.61 -20.26
C ALA A 351 7.49 -20.28 -18.95
N THR A 352 8.80 -20.37 -18.71
CA THR A 352 9.38 -20.89 -17.46
C THR A 352 9.79 -19.77 -16.50
N ILE A 353 9.63 -18.52 -16.93
CA ILE A 353 9.90 -17.29 -16.20
C ILE A 353 8.62 -16.46 -16.28
N ALA A 354 8.25 -15.80 -15.20
CA ALA A 354 7.15 -14.85 -15.15
C ALA A 354 7.46 -13.66 -16.08
N ALA A 355 6.40 -13.14 -16.69
CA ALA A 355 6.47 -11.86 -17.38
C ALA A 355 6.61 -10.72 -16.36
N LEU A 356 5.86 -10.80 -15.25
CA LEU A 356 5.86 -9.80 -14.20
C LEU A 356 5.59 -10.46 -12.83
N VAL A 357 6.26 -9.96 -11.79
CA VAL A 357 5.95 -10.28 -10.39
C VAL A 357 5.74 -8.98 -9.64
N GLU A 358 4.59 -8.83 -9.01
CA GLU A 358 4.24 -7.65 -8.22
C GLU A 358 3.90 -8.06 -6.79
N VAL A 359 4.28 -7.20 -5.84
CA VAL A 359 3.94 -7.37 -4.43
C VAL A 359 2.78 -6.46 -4.04
N ALA A 360 1.86 -6.96 -3.24
CA ALA A 360 0.67 -6.22 -2.80
C ALA A 360 0.98 -5.18 -1.71
N PHE A 361 2.19 -5.24 -1.14
CA PHE A 361 2.63 -4.28 -0.13
C PHE A 361 3.09 -3.01 -0.82
N GLU A 362 2.58 -1.88 -0.34
CA GLU A 362 2.87 -0.56 -0.89
C GLU A 362 4.34 -0.40 -1.28
N THR A 363 4.56 -0.42 -2.57
CA THR A 363 5.64 0.32 -3.18
C THR A 363 4.97 1.43 -3.96
N ALA A 364 4.76 2.56 -3.31
CA ALA A 364 4.47 3.78 -4.04
C ALA A 364 5.69 4.11 -4.90
N PHE A 365 5.72 3.61 -6.14
CA PHE A 365 6.60 4.11 -7.17
C PHE A 365 5.76 4.75 -8.26
N ALA A 366 5.99 6.06 -8.45
CA ALA A 366 5.44 6.87 -9.51
C ALA A 366 5.56 6.13 -10.85
N GLY A 367 4.53 6.28 -11.68
CA GLY A 367 4.35 5.52 -12.92
C GLY A 367 5.63 5.32 -13.71
N SER A 368 5.80 4.09 -14.20
CA SER A 368 6.83 3.73 -15.15
C SER A 368 6.73 4.68 -16.35
N LEU A 369 7.60 5.69 -16.37
CA LEU A 369 7.91 6.39 -17.61
C LEU A 369 8.72 5.39 -18.42
N ALA A 370 8.25 5.06 -19.62
CA ALA A 370 8.95 4.22 -20.58
C ALA A 370 10.40 4.71 -20.69
N THR A 371 11.32 4.01 -20.01
CA THR A 371 12.75 4.36 -19.99
C THR A 371 13.40 3.93 -21.31
N ASP A 372 12.78 2.95 -21.97
CA ASP A 372 13.07 2.53 -23.34
C ASP A 372 11.78 2.59 -24.17
N HIS A 373 11.88 3.18 -25.37
CA HIS A 373 10.76 3.34 -26.28
C HIS A 373 10.34 2.01 -26.93
N GLY A 374 11.22 1.00 -26.93
CA GLY A 374 10.94 -0.32 -27.49
C GLY A 374 9.82 -1.11 -26.80
N ASN A 375 9.39 -0.68 -25.60
CA ASN A 375 8.37 -1.37 -24.80
C ASN A 375 6.96 -0.76 -24.93
N LEU A 376 6.77 0.23 -25.80
CA LEU A 376 5.46 0.83 -26.05
C LEU A 376 4.63 -0.06 -26.99
N ALA A 377 3.35 -0.25 -26.67
CA ALA A 377 2.39 -0.80 -27.62
C ALA A 377 2.17 0.19 -28.78
N GLY A 378 1.89 -0.31 -29.98
CA GLY A 378 1.63 0.54 -31.17
C GLY A 378 2.88 1.06 -31.88
N LEU A 379 4.08 0.53 -31.60
CA LEU A 379 5.31 0.90 -32.34
C LEU A 379 5.25 0.61 -33.85
N ALA A 380 4.39 -0.32 -34.26
CA ALA A 380 4.12 -0.64 -35.65
C ALA A 380 2.94 0.15 -36.23
N ASP A 381 2.24 0.94 -35.41
CA ASP A 381 1.09 1.72 -35.85
C ASP A 381 1.59 2.92 -36.63
N ASP A 382 1.03 3.11 -37.83
CA ASP A 382 1.32 4.27 -38.67
C ASP A 382 0.34 5.43 -38.39
N ASP A 383 0.10 5.69 -37.12
CA ASP A 383 -0.77 6.77 -36.63
C ASP A 383 -0.05 8.13 -36.58
N HIS A 384 1.29 8.12 -36.66
CA HIS A 384 2.14 9.30 -36.73
C HIS A 384 2.39 9.76 -38.17
N THR A 385 1.32 10.22 -38.82
CA THR A 385 1.32 10.58 -40.25
C THR A 385 2.26 11.74 -40.66
N GLN A 386 2.94 12.35 -39.69
CA GLN A 386 3.84 13.48 -39.86
C GLN A 386 5.22 13.09 -40.45
N TYR A 387 5.62 11.82 -40.35
CA TYR A 387 6.94 11.34 -40.77
C TYR A 387 6.88 10.35 -41.93
N SER A 388 7.98 10.24 -42.68
CA SER A 388 8.14 9.19 -43.70
C SER A 388 8.41 7.84 -43.05
N LEU A 389 7.82 6.79 -43.62
CA LEU A 389 8.04 5.42 -43.16
C LEU A 389 9.47 4.96 -43.49
N VAL A 390 10.00 4.07 -42.64
CA VAL A 390 11.34 3.47 -42.83
C VAL A 390 11.43 2.65 -44.12
N ASP A 391 10.31 2.09 -44.58
CA ASP A 391 10.21 1.32 -45.82
C ASP A 391 10.10 2.21 -47.08
N GLY A 392 10.02 3.54 -46.91
CA GLY A 392 9.95 4.51 -47.99
C GLY A 392 8.64 4.49 -48.78
N THR A 393 7.60 3.79 -48.33
CA THR A 393 6.34 3.64 -49.09
C THR A 393 5.46 4.89 -49.05
N ARG A 394 5.69 5.79 -48.08
CA ARG A 394 4.92 7.01 -47.91
C ARG A 394 5.40 8.13 -48.84
N SER A 395 4.48 8.63 -49.66
CA SER A 395 4.72 9.81 -50.51
C SER A 395 4.74 11.10 -49.70
N PHE A 396 5.65 12.01 -50.05
CA PHE A 396 5.65 13.36 -49.50
C PHE A 396 4.42 14.15 -49.97
N THR A 397 3.70 14.76 -49.04
CA THR A 397 2.50 15.57 -49.34
C THR A 397 2.82 17.03 -49.65
N GLY A 398 4.06 17.46 -49.44
CA GLY A 398 4.58 18.80 -49.74
C GLY A 398 5.91 18.76 -50.49
N VAL A 399 6.38 19.94 -50.92
CA VAL A 399 7.68 20.10 -51.56
C VAL A 399 8.79 19.87 -50.54
N VAL A 400 9.68 18.92 -50.82
CA VAL A 400 10.87 18.64 -50.01
C VAL A 400 12.05 19.41 -50.59
N ALA A 401 12.60 20.34 -49.82
CA ALA A 401 13.87 21.00 -50.15
C ALA A 401 15.04 20.06 -49.80
N GLY A 402 16.09 20.07 -50.62
CA GLY A 402 17.27 19.23 -50.43
C GLY A 402 18.56 19.98 -50.76
N ILE A 403 19.68 19.30 -50.62
CA ILE A 403 21.02 19.76 -51.00
C ILE A 403 21.51 18.96 -52.22
N ASP A 404 22.61 19.41 -52.85
CA ASP A 404 23.24 18.63 -53.91
C ASP A 404 23.68 17.26 -53.38
N PRO A 405 23.33 16.16 -54.06
CA PRO A 405 23.62 14.81 -53.60
C PRO A 405 25.13 14.54 -53.57
N SER A 406 25.59 13.88 -52.52
CA SER A 406 26.98 13.47 -52.28
C SER A 406 27.16 11.95 -52.25
N ALA A 407 26.08 11.20 -52.01
CA ALA A 407 26.04 9.75 -52.05
C ALA A 407 24.92 9.26 -52.98
N SER A 408 25.01 8.01 -53.43
CA SER A 408 24.04 7.41 -54.36
C SER A 408 22.64 7.24 -53.77
N ALA A 409 22.51 7.24 -52.44
CA ALA A 409 21.23 7.10 -51.74
C ALA A 409 20.56 8.44 -51.41
N ASP A 410 21.19 9.57 -51.75
CA ASP A 410 20.67 10.89 -51.43
C ASP A 410 19.44 11.20 -52.30
N LEU A 411 18.44 11.85 -51.68
CA LEU A 411 17.35 12.50 -52.41
C LEU A 411 17.92 13.69 -53.19
N THR A 412 17.76 13.69 -54.51
CA THR A 412 18.29 14.74 -55.39
C THR A 412 17.29 15.88 -55.58
N THR A 413 17.78 17.12 -55.63
CA THR A 413 16.91 18.26 -55.95
C THR A 413 16.59 18.30 -57.44
N LYS A 414 15.42 18.86 -57.80
CA LYS A 414 15.06 19.10 -59.20
C LYS A 414 16.14 19.91 -59.93
N ASN A 415 16.68 20.94 -59.28
CA ASN A 415 17.72 21.78 -59.86
C ASN A 415 18.98 20.98 -60.22
N TYR A 416 19.40 20.06 -59.34
CA TYR A 416 20.54 19.19 -59.61
C TYR A 416 20.30 18.31 -60.85
N VAL A 417 19.13 17.67 -60.94
CA VAL A 417 18.78 16.82 -62.09
C VAL A 417 18.72 17.65 -63.38
N ASP A 418 18.05 18.80 -63.37
CA ASP A 418 17.93 19.67 -64.54
C ASP A 418 19.31 20.18 -65.00
N THR A 419 20.21 20.50 -64.06
CA THR A 419 21.58 20.97 -64.37
C THR A 419 22.44 19.85 -64.94
N ALA A 420 22.37 18.65 -64.35
CA ALA A 420 23.08 17.48 -64.85
C ALA A 420 22.60 17.09 -66.26
N ASP A 421 21.29 17.09 -66.49
CA ASP A 421 20.68 16.78 -67.78
C ASP A 421 21.04 17.82 -68.85
N ALA A 422 21.01 19.10 -68.51
CA ALA A 422 21.44 20.17 -69.40
C ALA A 422 22.93 20.05 -69.77
N THR A 423 23.77 19.64 -68.82
CA THR A 423 25.20 19.40 -69.06
C THR A 423 25.40 18.25 -70.03
N ILE A 424 24.72 17.12 -69.83
CA ILE A 424 24.78 15.95 -70.72
C ILE A 424 24.25 16.30 -72.12
N SER A 425 23.11 16.98 -72.20
CA SER A 425 22.51 17.41 -73.47
C SER A 425 23.42 18.36 -74.24
N GLY A 426 24.08 19.30 -73.56
CA GLY A 426 25.07 20.19 -74.17
C GLY A 426 26.31 19.45 -74.68
N HIS A 427 26.81 18.47 -73.91
CA HIS A 427 27.91 17.62 -74.36
C HIS A 427 27.54 16.81 -75.60
N LEU A 428 26.37 16.18 -75.63
CA LEU A 428 25.88 15.43 -76.79
C LEU A 428 25.68 16.34 -78.01
N GLN A 429 25.15 17.55 -77.83
CA GLN A 429 25.03 18.51 -78.93
C GLN A 429 26.41 18.89 -79.49
N SER A 430 27.41 19.11 -78.62
CA SER A 430 28.78 19.38 -79.07
C SER A 430 29.41 18.19 -79.81
N GLU A 431 29.13 16.95 -79.40
CA GLU A 431 29.60 15.75 -80.12
C GLU A 431 28.90 15.61 -81.48
N ILE A 432 27.59 15.86 -81.56
CA ILE A 432 26.81 15.86 -82.80
C ILE A 432 27.32 16.94 -83.76
N ASP A 433 27.49 18.17 -83.28
CA ASP A 433 28.02 19.29 -84.08
C ASP A 433 29.46 18.98 -84.56
N GLY A 434 30.25 18.29 -83.74
CA GLY A 434 31.57 17.79 -84.12
C GLY A 434 31.56 16.73 -85.23
N ILE A 435 30.53 15.87 -85.25
CA ILE A 435 30.34 14.89 -86.33
C ILE A 435 29.78 15.56 -87.58
N ASP A 436 28.77 16.44 -87.44
CA ASP A 436 28.15 17.20 -88.54
C ASP A 436 29.18 18.09 -89.26
N SER A 437 30.02 18.79 -88.49
CA SER A 437 31.13 19.57 -89.07
C SER A 437 32.18 18.72 -89.78
N SER A 438 32.30 17.42 -89.47
CA SER A 438 33.22 16.50 -90.15
C SER A 438 32.60 15.73 -91.33
N VAL A 439 31.28 15.85 -91.55
CA VAL A 439 30.55 15.13 -92.61
C VAL A 439 29.49 16.01 -93.25
N THR A 440 29.91 17.09 -93.91
CA THR A 440 29.06 17.72 -94.94
C THR A 440 29.66 17.43 -96.32
N LEU A 441 28.82 17.00 -97.26
CA LEU A 441 29.16 16.95 -98.70
C LEU A 441 29.72 18.29 -99.22
N GLN A 442 29.48 19.36 -98.46
CA GLN A 442 29.98 20.71 -98.66
C GLN A 442 31.50 20.83 -98.48
N GLU A 443 32.17 20.09 -97.58
CA GLU A 443 33.65 20.15 -97.47
C GLU A 443 34.37 19.47 -98.66
N ALA A 444 33.74 18.46 -99.27
CA ALA A 444 34.19 17.89 -100.54
C ALA A 444 33.97 18.87 -101.71
N TYR A 445 32.98 19.75 -101.59
CA TYR A 445 32.67 20.78 -102.58
C TYR A 445 33.56 22.03 -102.42
N ASP A 446 33.84 22.46 -101.18
CA ASP A 446 34.46 23.75 -100.87
C ASP A 446 35.98 23.72 -100.66
N ASN A 447 36.61 22.53 -100.49
CA ASN A 447 38.08 22.42 -100.40
C ASN A 447 38.81 22.42 -101.76
N GLY A 448 38.28 23.19 -102.72
CA GLY A 448 39.06 23.79 -103.80
C GLY A 448 39.45 22.88 -104.98
N THR A 449 38.99 21.63 -105.03
CA THR A 449 39.12 20.81 -106.26
C THR A 449 37.79 20.24 -106.77
N GLY A 450 36.74 20.17 -105.94
CA GLY A 450 35.39 19.78 -106.38
C GLY A 450 35.29 18.38 -107.00
N ILE A 451 36.26 17.49 -106.73
CA ILE A 451 36.33 16.15 -107.33
C ILE A 451 35.58 15.15 -106.46
N ILE A 452 34.41 14.71 -106.92
CA ILE A 452 33.74 13.52 -106.39
C ILE A 452 34.30 12.29 -107.11
N THR A 453 35.02 11.42 -106.40
CA THR A 453 35.60 10.20 -106.98
C THR A 453 34.79 8.99 -106.53
N THR A 454 34.02 8.37 -107.43
CA THR A 454 33.36 7.09 -107.15
C THR A 454 34.27 5.94 -107.58
N VAL A 455 34.75 5.14 -106.64
CA VAL A 455 35.57 3.95 -106.95
C VAL A 455 34.65 2.73 -107.02
N GLY A 456 34.73 1.94 -108.10
CA GLY A 456 34.09 0.62 -108.18
C GLY A 456 32.85 0.48 -109.07
N GLY A 457 32.69 1.31 -110.12
CA GLY A 457 31.69 1.08 -111.18
C GLY A 457 30.23 1.28 -110.78
N LYS A 458 29.96 1.92 -109.64
CA LYS A 458 28.60 2.33 -109.27
C LYS A 458 28.21 3.58 -110.08
N PRO A 459 27.04 3.61 -110.74
CA PRO A 459 26.60 4.78 -111.49
C PRO A 459 26.42 5.96 -110.54
N PHE A 460 26.90 7.14 -110.97
CA PHE A 460 26.67 8.42 -110.33
C PHE A 460 25.48 9.09 -111.05
N GLU A 461 24.34 9.16 -110.38
CA GLU A 461 23.13 9.78 -110.92
C GLU A 461 23.01 11.21 -110.40
N LEU A 462 23.02 12.18 -111.31
CA LEU A 462 22.73 13.58 -111.03
C LEU A 462 21.34 13.91 -111.56
N GLU A 463 20.39 14.21 -110.68
CA GLU A 463 19.09 14.74 -111.09
C GLU A 463 19.06 16.26 -110.89
N GLY A 464 18.91 17.00 -111.98
CA GLY A 464 18.81 18.45 -111.95
C GLY A 464 18.37 19.02 -113.31
N THR A 465 17.74 20.18 -113.31
CA THR A 465 17.17 20.81 -114.52
C THR A 465 18.11 21.78 -115.23
N GLY A 466 19.40 21.79 -114.87
CA GLY A 466 20.43 22.66 -115.43
C GLY A 466 21.33 21.96 -116.47
N GLU A 467 21.88 22.74 -117.42
CA GLU A 467 22.79 22.25 -118.46
C GLU A 467 24.18 21.95 -117.88
N LEU A 468 24.63 20.70 -117.99
CA LEU A 468 25.97 20.28 -117.56
C LEU A 468 26.99 20.59 -118.65
N THR A 469 27.88 21.56 -118.41
CA THR A 469 28.95 21.90 -119.37
C THR A 469 30.26 21.26 -118.94
N ALA A 470 30.78 20.32 -119.73
CA ALA A 470 32.11 19.74 -119.52
C ALA A 470 33.18 20.77 -119.90
N VAL A 471 33.99 21.22 -118.93
CA VAL A 471 35.08 22.18 -119.23
C VAL A 471 36.27 21.46 -119.88
N THR A 472 36.50 20.16 -119.61
CA THR A 472 37.42 19.27 -120.36
C THR A 472 37.07 17.79 -120.14
N GLY A 473 37.05 16.97 -121.21
CA GLY A 473 36.86 15.51 -121.18
C GLY A 473 35.59 15.02 -121.90
N THR A 474 35.61 13.80 -122.45
CA THR A 474 34.45 13.16 -123.10
C THR A 474 33.66 12.31 -122.10
N PHE A 475 32.35 12.57 -122.00
CA PHE A 475 31.40 11.61 -121.47
C PHE A 475 31.20 10.50 -122.50
N THR A 476 31.29 9.24 -122.08
CA THR A 476 30.92 8.07 -122.89
C THR A 476 29.71 7.40 -122.29
#